data_AF-A0AAW1Q094-F1
#
_entry.id   AF-A0AAW1Q094-F1
#
_cell.length_a   1.000
_cell.length_b   1.000
_cell.length_c   1.000
_cell.angle_alpha   90.00
_cell.angle_beta   90.00
_cell.angle_gamma   90.00
#
_symmetry.space_group_name_H-M   'P 1'
#
loop_
_entity.id
_entity.type
_entity.pdbx_description
1 polymer ?
#
loop_
_entity_poly.entity_id
_entity_poly.type
_entity_poly.pdbx_seq_one_letter_code
_entity_poly.pdbx_strand_id
1 'polypeptide(L)'
;MLSRSTFVGRLAAQLVPYSRAELTAGVPAQASPAVSTVWSRLGHGSHASDNDPHVLEKEKQKNLRGHDEEHVPGVKGWNEHLASDSEAAVKADKHASDSTAELQKHTIDRIEERHGKADAKK
;
A
#
# COMPACT_ATOMS: atom_id res chain seq x y z
N MET A 1 57.36 52.55 17.59
CA MET A 1 57.47 51.91 18.91
C MET A 1 56.67 50.62 18.89
N LEU A 2 57.32 49.47 18.69
CA LEU A 2 56.68 48.15 18.77
C LEU A 2 56.71 47.69 20.22
N SER A 3 55.56 47.37 20.81
CA SER A 3 55.47 46.61 22.05
C SER A 3 54.80 45.26 21.78
N ARG A 4 55.51 44.21 22.17
CA ARG A 4 55.13 42.79 22.10
C ARG A 4 54.16 42.46 23.24
N SER A 5 53.24 41.53 23.02
CA SER A 5 52.84 40.63 24.10
C SER A 5 52.37 39.29 23.54
N THR A 6 53.07 38.24 23.96
CA THR A 6 52.88 36.82 23.66
C THR A 6 51.81 36.22 24.57
N PHE A 7 50.88 35.46 24.00
CA PHE A 7 49.89 34.67 24.75
C PHE A 7 50.37 33.22 24.89
N VAL A 8 50.49 32.72 26.12
CA VAL A 8 50.84 31.33 26.43
C VAL A 8 49.78 30.74 27.36
N GLY A 9 49.27 29.57 26.98
CA GLY A 9 48.73 28.55 27.88
C GLY A 9 47.26 28.69 28.24
N ARG A 10 46.52 27.62 28.55
CA ARG A 10 46.83 26.18 28.66
C ARG A 10 45.48 25.47 28.80
N LEU A 11 45.30 24.35 28.11
CA LEU A 11 44.18 23.43 28.35
C LEU A 11 44.27 22.82 29.77
N ALA A 12 43.12 22.68 30.44
CA ALA A 12 42.91 21.63 31.43
C ALA A 12 41.40 21.32 31.53
N ALA A 13 41.05 20.10 31.11
CA ALA A 13 39.78 19.46 31.42
C ALA A 13 39.71 19.13 32.91
N GLN A 14 38.50 19.05 33.48
CA GLN A 14 37.94 17.84 34.12
C GLN A 14 36.91 18.11 35.25
N LEU A 15 35.90 17.24 35.22
CA LEU A 15 35.14 16.66 36.33
C LEU A 15 33.89 17.38 36.89
N VAL A 16 32.75 16.77 36.54
CA VAL A 16 31.44 16.83 37.18
C VAL A 16 31.51 16.27 38.60
N PRO A 17 30.69 16.78 39.52
CA PRO A 17 29.93 15.86 40.37
C PRO A 17 28.41 16.08 40.26
N TYR A 18 27.72 14.97 40.01
CA TYR A 18 26.30 14.80 40.26
C TYR A 18 26.00 15.01 41.74
N SER A 19 24.97 15.80 42.06
CA SER A 19 24.26 15.70 43.34
C SER A 19 22.74 15.81 43.10
N ARG A 20 22.01 15.07 43.94
CA ARG A 20 20.75 14.38 43.72
C ARG A 20 19.64 14.99 44.59
N ALA A 21 18.55 15.41 43.97
CA ALA A 21 17.19 15.52 44.54
C ALA A 21 16.24 15.76 43.36
N GLU A 22 15.63 14.76 42.71
CA GLU A 22 14.47 13.93 43.12
C GLU A 22 13.26 14.73 43.62
N LEU A 23 12.19 14.68 42.80
CA LEU A 23 10.75 14.74 43.12
C LEU A 23 10.21 16.15 43.42
N THR A 24 9.25 16.70 42.67
CA THR A 24 7.91 16.14 42.46
C THR A 24 7.32 16.45 41.08
N ALA A 25 6.63 15.45 40.54
CA ALA A 25 5.99 15.40 39.22
C ALA A 25 5.07 16.59 38.91
N GLY A 26 5.46 17.41 37.94
CA GLY A 26 4.52 18.17 37.10
C GLY A 26 4.26 17.35 35.83
N VAL A 27 3.12 16.67 35.76
CA VAL A 27 2.66 15.99 34.55
C VAL A 27 2.28 17.06 33.53
N PRO A 28 2.96 17.23 32.38
CA PRO A 28 2.36 17.98 31.30
C PRO A 28 1.22 17.14 30.74
N ALA A 29 -0.01 17.66 30.86
CA ALA A 29 -1.17 17.13 30.17
C ALA A 29 -0.90 17.20 28.65
N GLN A 30 -0.33 16.13 28.09
CA GLN A 30 -0.30 15.95 26.64
C GLN A 30 -1.74 15.73 26.20
N ALA A 31 -2.33 16.77 25.63
CA ALA A 31 -3.52 16.65 24.81
C ALA A 31 -3.18 15.70 23.66
N SER A 32 -3.68 14.46 23.72
CA SER A 32 -3.59 13.54 22.59
C SER A 32 -4.30 14.19 21.41
N PRO A 33 -3.71 14.26 20.21
CA PRO A 33 -4.50 14.55 19.03
C PRO A 33 -5.55 13.44 18.94
N ALA A 34 -6.83 13.80 19.06
CA ALA A 34 -7.91 12.91 18.71
C ALA A 34 -7.74 12.63 17.21
N VAL A 35 -7.05 11.55 16.88
CA VAL A 35 -7.00 11.03 15.52
C VAL A 35 -8.40 10.54 15.25
N SER A 36 -9.23 11.39 14.66
CA SER A 36 -10.44 10.97 13.97
C SER A 36 -9.96 10.15 12.77
N THR A 37 -9.63 8.88 13.01
CA THR A 37 -9.61 7.90 11.94
C THR A 37 -11.05 7.86 11.44
N VAL A 38 -11.34 8.61 10.39
CA VAL A 38 -12.52 8.37 9.56
C VAL A 38 -12.25 7.01 8.95
N TRP A 39 -12.72 5.95 9.63
CA TRP A 39 -12.83 4.65 8.99
C TRP A 39 -13.83 4.89 7.86
N SER A 40 -13.35 4.91 6.62
CA SER A 40 -14.18 4.75 5.43
C SER A 40 -14.87 3.38 5.55
N ARG A 41 -15.89 3.30 6.40
CA ARG A 41 -16.79 2.17 6.52
C ARG A 41 -17.82 2.37 5.42
N LEU A 42 -17.74 1.51 4.40
CA LEU A 42 -18.84 0.86 3.67
C LEU A 42 -18.43 0.71 2.20
N GLY A 43 -18.02 -0.51 1.83
CA GLY A 43 -17.91 -0.91 0.42
C GLY A 43 -17.10 -2.17 0.15
N HIS A 44 -16.00 -2.41 0.86
CA HIS A 44 -14.95 -3.28 0.32
C HIS A 44 -15.01 -4.77 0.72
N GLY A 45 -16.20 -5.30 0.99
CA GLY A 45 -16.38 -6.71 1.39
C GLY A 45 -16.99 -7.60 0.31
N SER A 46 -17.43 -7.04 -0.82
CA SER A 46 -17.98 -7.83 -1.92
C SER A 46 -16.88 -8.35 -2.83
N HIS A 47 -17.27 -9.36 -3.60
CA HIS A 47 -16.49 -9.87 -4.72
C HIS A 47 -17.09 -9.29 -6.01
N ALA A 48 -16.33 -9.27 -7.11
CA ALA A 48 -16.88 -8.88 -8.42
C ALA A 48 -18.04 -9.77 -8.90
N SER A 49 -18.24 -10.94 -8.25
CA SER A 49 -19.34 -11.87 -8.47
C SER A 49 -20.54 -11.68 -7.53
N ASP A 50 -20.59 -10.58 -6.77
CA ASP A 50 -21.67 -10.25 -5.81
C ASP A 50 -21.95 -11.36 -4.77
N ASN A 51 -20.92 -12.15 -4.47
CA ASN A 51 -20.97 -13.33 -3.60
C ASN A 51 -21.90 -14.45 -4.09
N ASP A 52 -22.14 -14.58 -5.41
CA ASP A 52 -22.83 -15.76 -5.95
C ASP A 52 -22.00 -17.04 -5.69
N PRO A 53 -22.51 -17.99 -4.88
CA PRO A 53 -21.77 -19.18 -4.51
C PRO A 53 -21.43 -20.08 -5.71
N HIS A 54 -22.25 -20.06 -6.77
CA HIS A 54 -22.02 -20.89 -7.95
C HIS A 54 -20.87 -20.36 -8.79
N VAL A 55 -20.76 -19.03 -8.92
CA VAL A 55 -19.66 -18.38 -9.63
C VAL A 55 -18.36 -18.54 -8.85
N LEU A 56 -18.39 -18.30 -7.54
CA LEU A 56 -17.23 -18.46 -6.67
C LEU A 56 -16.66 -19.88 -6.72
N GLU A 57 -17.50 -20.91 -6.63
CA GLU A 57 -17.01 -22.29 -6.69
C GLU A 57 -16.44 -22.63 -8.07
N LYS A 58 -17.09 -22.19 -9.16
CA LYS A 58 -16.59 -22.42 -10.52
C LYS A 58 -15.21 -21.78 -10.74
N GLU A 59 -15.05 -20.52 -10.36
CA GLU A 59 -13.80 -19.79 -10.54
C GLU A 59 -12.71 -20.32 -9.59
N LYS A 60 -13.07 -20.71 -8.36
CA LYS A 60 -12.16 -21.39 -7.43
C LYS A 60 -11.64 -22.70 -8.01
N GLN A 61 -12.51 -23.52 -8.60
CA GLN A 61 -12.10 -24.76 -9.25
C GLN A 61 -11.17 -24.53 -10.45
N LYS A 62 -11.35 -23.43 -11.20
CA LYS A 62 -10.41 -23.05 -12.26
C LYS A 62 -9.04 -22.67 -11.71
N ASN A 63 -9.01 -21.84 -10.67
CA ASN A 63 -7.75 -21.45 -10.02
C ASN A 63 -7.00 -22.65 -9.45
N LEU A 64 -7.70 -23.59 -8.82
CA LEU A 64 -7.08 -24.83 -8.31
C LEU A 64 -6.51 -25.72 -9.41
N ARG A 65 -7.04 -25.63 -10.64
CA ARG A 65 -6.52 -26.32 -11.83
C ARG A 65 -5.37 -25.55 -12.49
N GLY A 66 -4.99 -24.39 -11.95
CA GLY A 66 -3.99 -23.49 -12.54
C GLY A 66 -4.47 -22.79 -13.82
N HIS A 67 -5.78 -22.73 -14.04
CA HIS A 67 -6.38 -21.95 -15.13
C HIS A 67 -6.63 -20.52 -14.66
N ASP A 68 -5.55 -19.84 -14.28
CA ASP A 68 -5.56 -18.43 -13.92
C ASP A 68 -5.36 -17.63 -15.21
N GLU A 69 -6.35 -16.86 -15.62
CA GLU A 69 -6.16 -15.93 -16.73
C GLU A 69 -5.39 -14.69 -16.20
N GLU A 70 -4.15 -14.50 -16.64
CA GLU A 70 -3.36 -13.32 -16.27
C GLU A 70 -3.95 -12.10 -16.98
N HIS A 71 -4.87 -11.43 -16.28
CA HIS A 71 -5.63 -10.29 -16.81
C HIS A 71 -4.92 -8.95 -16.66
N VAL A 72 -4.00 -8.88 -15.70
CA VAL A 72 -3.26 -7.67 -15.37
C VAL A 72 -1.78 -8.00 -15.47
N PRO A 73 -0.99 -7.24 -16.24
CA PRO A 73 0.42 -7.54 -16.47
C PRO A 73 1.20 -7.67 -15.16
N GLY A 74 1.84 -8.81 -14.93
CA GLY A 74 2.70 -9.00 -13.76
C GLY A 74 1.97 -9.40 -12.48
N VAL A 75 0.66 -9.71 -12.55
CA VAL A 75 -0.11 -10.23 -11.42
C VAL A 75 -0.54 -11.68 -11.70
N LYS A 76 0.42 -12.60 -11.59
CA LYS A 76 0.16 -14.04 -11.74
C LYS A 76 -0.79 -14.56 -10.67
N GLY A 77 -1.74 -15.40 -11.08
CA GLY A 77 -2.66 -16.09 -10.17
C GLY A 77 -3.79 -15.22 -9.59
N TRP A 78 -3.91 -13.97 -10.03
CA TRP A 78 -5.00 -13.09 -9.60
C TRP A 78 -6.24 -13.33 -10.46
N ASN A 79 -7.38 -13.60 -9.82
CA ASN A 79 -8.66 -13.81 -10.49
C ASN A 79 -9.65 -12.72 -10.07
N GLU A 80 -10.07 -11.90 -11.03
CA GLU A 80 -10.99 -10.78 -10.85
C GLU A 80 -12.32 -11.19 -10.19
N HIS A 81 -12.86 -12.38 -10.50
CA HIS A 81 -14.14 -12.86 -9.98
C HIS A 81 -14.07 -13.43 -8.55
N LEU A 82 -12.87 -13.77 -8.10
CA LEU A 82 -12.57 -14.23 -6.73
C LEU A 82 -11.92 -13.15 -5.88
N ALA A 83 -11.46 -12.05 -6.49
CA ALA A 83 -10.88 -10.94 -5.77
C ALA A 83 -11.98 -10.16 -5.04
N SER A 84 -11.63 -9.63 -3.87
CA SER A 84 -12.47 -8.62 -3.22
C SER A 84 -12.35 -7.29 -3.94
N ASP A 85 -13.36 -6.44 -3.80
CA ASP A 85 -13.35 -5.08 -4.38
C ASP A 85 -12.14 -4.26 -3.89
N SER A 86 -11.76 -4.45 -2.63
CA SER A 86 -10.56 -3.83 -2.05
C SER A 86 -9.28 -4.30 -2.73
N GLU A 87 -9.18 -5.60 -3.01
CA GLU A 87 -8.01 -6.16 -3.69
C GLU A 87 -7.93 -5.65 -5.12
N ALA A 88 -9.04 -5.62 -5.85
CA ALA A 88 -9.10 -5.08 -7.20
C ALA A 88 -8.66 -3.61 -7.26
N ALA A 89 -9.11 -2.77 -6.33
CA ALA A 89 -8.70 -1.37 -6.24
C ALA A 89 -7.18 -1.22 -6.02
N VAL A 90 -6.61 -1.96 -5.07
CA VAL A 90 -5.16 -1.93 -4.79
C VAL A 90 -4.34 -2.43 -5.98
N LYS A 91 -4.86 -3.39 -6.73
CA LYS A 91 -4.19 -3.88 -7.95
C LYS A 91 -4.27 -2.83 -9.06
N ALA A 92 -5.43 -2.22 -9.29
CA ALA A 92 -5.58 -1.15 -10.27
C ALA A 92 -4.60 0.01 -10.02
N ASP A 93 -4.48 0.46 -8.76
CA ASP A 93 -3.57 1.56 -8.38
C ASP A 93 -2.10 1.26 -8.66
N LYS A 94 -1.68 -0.01 -8.56
CA LYS A 94 -0.29 -0.41 -8.83
C LYS A 94 0.08 -0.35 -10.32
N HIS A 95 -0.89 -0.32 -11.22
CA HIS A 95 -0.70 -0.27 -12.67
C HIS A 95 -0.99 1.11 -13.29
N ALA A 96 -0.99 2.17 -12.47
CA ALA A 96 -1.29 3.54 -12.91
C ALA A 96 -0.23 4.20 -13.83
N SER A 97 0.84 3.49 -14.21
CA SER A 97 1.91 4.02 -15.07
C SER A 97 1.57 4.04 -16.56
N ASP A 98 0.47 3.41 -16.96
CA ASP A 98 0.10 3.28 -18.37
C ASP A 98 -0.65 4.52 -18.86
N SER A 99 -0.39 4.93 -20.11
CA SER A 99 -1.17 6.01 -20.73
C SER A 99 -2.62 5.57 -20.93
N THR A 100 -3.56 6.52 -20.93
CA THR A 100 -4.98 6.23 -21.16
C THR A 100 -5.23 5.51 -22.48
N ALA A 101 -4.44 5.79 -23.52
CA ALA A 101 -4.53 5.12 -24.82
C ALA A 101 -4.14 3.64 -24.75
N GLU A 102 -3.09 3.30 -23.99
CA GLU A 102 -2.66 1.91 -23.82
C GLU A 102 -3.68 1.11 -23.00
N LEU A 103 -4.26 1.72 -21.95
CA LEU A 103 -5.33 1.10 -21.17
C LEU A 103 -6.58 0.79 -22.01
N GLN A 104 -6.96 1.73 -22.89
CA GLN A 104 -8.08 1.55 -23.81
C GLN A 104 -7.80 0.43 -24.81
N LYS A 105 -6.61 0.41 -25.42
CA LYS A 105 -6.21 -0.63 -26.36
C LYS A 105 -6.23 -2.01 -25.71
N HIS A 106 -5.63 -2.15 -24.52
CA HIS A 106 -5.63 -3.41 -23.77
C HIS A 106 -7.06 -3.89 -23.44
N THR A 107 -7.97 -2.95 -23.16
CA THR A 107 -9.38 -3.27 -22.92
C THR A 107 -10.07 -3.79 -24.18
N ILE A 108 -9.83 -3.17 -25.33
CA ILE A 108 -10.38 -3.60 -26.63
C ILE A 108 -9.87 -5.00 -26.96
N ASP A 109 -8.55 -5.22 -26.91
CA ASP A 109 -7.92 -6.51 -27.23
C ASP A 109 -8.52 -7.65 -26.38
N ARG A 110 -8.78 -7.39 -25.09
CA ARG A 110 -9.41 -8.34 -24.16
C ARG A 110 -10.87 -8.66 -24.53
N ILE A 111 -11.65 -7.63 -24.86
CA ILE A 111 -13.06 -7.80 -25.25
C ILE A 111 -13.11 -8.65 -26.52
N GLU A 112 -12.28 -8.32 -27.51
CA GLU A 112 -12.18 -9.07 -28.76
C GLU A 112 -11.76 -10.53 -28.55
N GLU A 113 -10.76 -10.80 -27.71
CA GLU A 113 -10.34 -12.17 -27.38
C GLU A 113 -11.48 -12.99 -26.75
N ARG A 114 -12.25 -12.37 -25.84
CA ARG A 114 -13.37 -13.04 -25.15
C ARG A 114 -14.52 -13.35 -26.10
N HIS A 115 -14.90 -12.40 -26.95
CA HIS A 115 -16.02 -12.58 -27.88
C HIS A 115 -15.63 -13.44 -29.09
N GLY A 116 -14.41 -13.30 -29.62
CA GLY A 116 -13.91 -14.14 -30.72
C GLY A 116 -13.78 -15.63 -30.36
N LYS A 117 -13.46 -15.96 -29.09
CA LYS A 117 -13.47 -17.35 -28.60
C LYS A 117 -14.88 -17.92 -28.41
N ALA A 118 -15.89 -17.07 -28.20
CA ALA A 118 -17.28 -17.51 -28.03
C ALA A 118 -17.90 -17.98 -29.35
N ASP A 119 -17.52 -17.36 -30.47
CA ASP A 119 -18.00 -17.71 -31.81
C ASP A 119 -17.30 -18.95 -32.40
N ALA A 120 -16.07 -19.26 -31.98
CA ALA A 120 -15.29 -20.39 -32.48
C ALA A 120 -15.63 -21.75 -31.81
N LYS A 121 -16.54 -21.78 -30.84
CA LYS A 121 -16.86 -22.98 -30.02
C LYS A 121 -18.24 -23.59 -30.30
N LYS A 122 -18.76 -23.41 -31.52
CA LYS A 122 -20.03 -24.01 -31.99
C LYS A 122 -19.76 -25.08 -33.04
#